data_AF-A0AAD9ND62-F1
#
_entry.id   AF-A0AAD9ND62-F1
#
_cell.length_a   1.000
_cell.length_b   1.000
_cell.length_c   1.000
_cell.angle_alpha   90.00
_cell.angle_beta   90.00
_cell.angle_gamma   90.00
#
_symmetry.space_group_name_H-M   'P 1'
#
loop_
_entity.id
_entity.type
_entity.pdbx_description
1 polymer ?
#
loop_
_entity_poly.entity_id
_entity_poly.type
_entity_poly.pdbx_seq_one_letter_code
_entity_poly.pdbx_strand_id
1 'polypeptide(L)'
;MPLPNQGPFQGAAEPMQVDVAAEENENIEEEHHLVENTTLDLEAYAASYKGMAKLYRLLYVAEHCPSLKVEALRMALAYVMSTFNITMYETIHKKLQEAITSQSILPDAIAGVVHNVPALDTQWIEVTSKNAALKLEKLDNDLKNYKSNSIKESIR
;
A
#
# COMPACT_ATOMS: atom_id res chain seq x y z
N MET A 1 -37.69 69.64 33.64
CA MET A 1 -37.32 68.24 33.42
C MET A 1 -36.67 68.10 32.05
N PRO A 2 -35.37 67.81 31.97
CA PRO A 2 -34.70 67.44 30.73
C PRO A 2 -34.13 66.01 30.79
N LEU A 3 -34.14 65.33 29.64
CA LEU A 3 -33.35 64.12 29.38
C LEU A 3 -31.90 64.50 29.06
N PRO A 4 -30.92 63.64 29.40
CA PRO A 4 -29.72 63.53 28.59
C PRO A 4 -29.43 62.08 28.15
N ASN A 5 -29.60 61.89 26.83
CA ASN A 5 -28.81 61.12 25.87
C ASN A 5 -27.48 60.47 26.34
N GLN A 6 -27.34 59.13 26.25
CA GLN A 6 -26.13 58.36 25.84
C GLN A 6 -26.61 56.97 25.37
N GLY A 7 -26.53 56.61 24.09
CA GLY A 7 -25.38 55.93 23.49
C GLY A 7 -25.67 54.42 23.32
N PRO A 8 -25.41 53.78 22.16
CA PRO A 8 -25.89 52.44 21.87
C PRO A 8 -25.02 51.41 22.61
N PHE A 9 -25.59 50.63 23.53
CA PHE A 9 -24.97 49.37 23.91
C PHE A 9 -25.20 48.39 22.77
N GLN A 10 -24.27 48.42 21.82
CA GLN A 10 -23.93 47.29 20.97
C GLN A 10 -23.93 46.04 21.84
N GLY A 11 -24.84 45.11 21.56
CA GLY A 11 -24.67 43.72 21.95
C GLY A 11 -23.37 43.25 21.35
N ALA A 12 -22.31 43.24 22.17
CA ALA A 12 -21.05 42.62 21.83
C ALA A 12 -21.34 41.12 21.67
N ALA A 13 -21.59 40.70 20.44
CA ALA A 13 -21.38 39.31 20.07
C ALA A 13 -19.89 39.06 20.34
N GLU A 14 -19.60 38.30 21.40
CA GLU A 14 -18.27 37.77 21.61
C GLU A 14 -17.82 37.09 20.31
N PRO A 15 -16.60 37.35 19.83
CA PRO A 15 -16.11 36.62 18.67
C PRO A 15 -16.11 35.15 19.05
N MET A 16 -16.85 34.34 18.29
CA MET A 16 -16.75 32.88 18.33
C MET A 16 -15.26 32.53 18.38
N GLN A 17 -14.81 32.05 19.54
CA GLN A 17 -13.55 31.34 19.62
C GLN A 17 -13.74 30.13 18.73
N VAL A 18 -13.15 30.19 17.54
CA VAL A 18 -12.93 29.02 16.72
C VAL A 18 -12.04 28.15 17.59
N ASP A 19 -12.62 27.13 18.22
CA ASP A 19 -11.84 26.05 18.81
C ASP A 19 -10.87 25.61 17.72
N VAL A 20 -9.60 25.94 17.91
CA VAL A 20 -8.51 25.42 17.08
C VAL A 20 -8.60 23.94 17.31
N ALA A 21 -9.15 23.22 16.33
CA ALA A 21 -9.16 21.77 16.31
C ALA A 21 -7.74 21.37 16.67
N ALA A 22 -7.58 20.71 17.83
CA ALA A 22 -6.32 20.12 18.20
C ALA A 22 -5.86 19.35 16.97
N GLU A 23 -4.73 19.75 16.41
CA GLU A 23 -4.12 19.00 15.32
C GLU A 23 -4.00 17.57 15.84
N GLU A 24 -4.87 16.69 15.34
CA GLU A 24 -4.80 15.27 15.62
C GLU A 24 -3.43 14.87 15.11
N ASN A 25 -2.51 14.71 16.06
CA ASN A 25 -1.15 14.28 15.79
C ASN A 25 -1.26 12.90 15.14
N GLU A 26 -1.21 12.85 13.80
CA GLU A 26 -1.24 11.61 12.99
C GLU A 26 -0.01 10.72 13.22
N ASN A 27 0.80 11.02 14.23
CA ASN A 27 1.88 10.15 14.68
C ASN A 27 1.31 9.02 15.55
N ILE A 28 0.50 8.15 14.94
CA ILE A 28 0.28 6.81 15.46
C ILE A 28 1.64 6.12 15.33
N GLU A 29 2.39 6.04 16.42
CA GLU A 29 3.60 5.24 16.47
C GLU A 29 3.21 3.79 16.13
N GLU A 30 3.54 3.32 14.92
CA GLU A 30 3.37 1.92 14.56
C GLU A 30 4.23 1.10 15.51
N GLU A 31 3.56 0.47 16.49
CA GLU A 31 4.19 -0.35 17.50
C GLU A 31 4.86 -1.55 16.80
N HIS A 32 6.17 -1.48 16.60
CA HIS A 32 6.93 -2.44 15.80
C HIS A 32 7.19 -3.72 16.59
N HIS A 33 6.19 -4.60 16.62
CA HIS A 33 6.28 -5.89 17.31
C HIS A 33 7.13 -6.89 16.50
N LEU A 34 8.27 -7.29 17.07
CA LEU A 34 9.12 -8.32 16.47
C LEU A 34 8.72 -9.71 16.98
N VAL A 35 8.37 -10.62 16.07
CA VAL A 35 8.05 -12.01 16.38
C VAL A 35 9.22 -12.90 15.98
N GLU A 36 10.05 -13.28 16.96
CA GLU A 36 11.26 -14.09 16.73
C GLU A 36 10.95 -15.57 16.50
N ASN A 37 9.93 -16.13 17.18
CA ASN A 37 9.57 -17.54 17.11
C ASN A 37 8.14 -17.72 16.61
N THR A 38 8.01 -17.92 15.29
CA THR A 38 6.71 -18.06 14.61
C THR A 38 6.53 -19.49 14.10
N THR A 39 5.42 -20.15 14.47
CA THR A 39 5.01 -21.46 13.93
C THR A 39 3.98 -21.32 12.79
N LEU A 40 3.89 -20.13 12.19
CA LEU A 40 2.94 -19.82 11.13
C LEU A 40 3.29 -20.58 9.84
N ASP A 41 2.33 -21.31 9.31
CA ASP A 41 2.37 -21.79 7.94
C ASP A 41 2.00 -20.64 6.99
N LEU A 42 3.03 -20.07 6.37
CA LEU A 42 2.91 -18.91 5.50
C LEU A 42 2.12 -19.22 4.22
N GLU A 43 2.25 -20.43 3.68
CA GLU A 43 1.58 -20.83 2.44
C GLU A 43 0.08 -20.97 2.65
N ALA A 44 -0.32 -21.71 3.70
CA ALA A 44 -1.71 -21.86 4.07
C ALA A 44 -2.34 -20.50 4.44
N TYR A 45 -1.62 -19.65 5.18
CA TYR A 45 -2.09 -18.30 5.52
C TYR A 45 -2.29 -17.44 4.26
N ALA A 46 -1.31 -17.41 3.36
CA ALA A 46 -1.39 -16.63 2.12
C ALA A 46 -2.46 -17.15 1.14
N ALA A 47 -2.78 -18.44 1.17
CA ALA A 47 -3.83 -19.05 0.34
C ALA A 47 -5.26 -18.60 0.75
N SER A 48 -5.44 -18.20 2.02
CA SER A 48 -6.74 -17.74 2.53
C SER A 48 -7.14 -16.34 2.03
N TYR A 49 -6.20 -15.57 1.48
CA TYR A 49 -6.42 -14.22 0.96
C TYR A 49 -6.26 -14.12 -0.55
N LYS A 50 -6.91 -13.12 -1.15
CA LYS A 50 -6.82 -12.80 -2.58
C LYS A 50 -6.69 -11.29 -2.81
N GLY A 51 -6.19 -10.90 -3.97
CA GLY A 51 -6.00 -9.51 -4.38
C GLY A 51 -5.02 -8.77 -3.48
N MET A 52 -5.28 -7.48 -3.28
CA MET A 52 -4.38 -6.61 -2.51
C MET A 52 -4.23 -7.04 -1.05
N ALA A 53 -5.27 -7.63 -0.44
CA ALA A 53 -5.20 -8.13 0.92
C ALA A 53 -4.07 -9.17 1.10
N LYS A 54 -3.90 -10.08 0.13
CA LYS A 54 -2.82 -11.07 0.16
C LYS A 54 -1.44 -10.40 0.18
N LEU A 55 -1.23 -9.37 -0.64
CA LEU A 55 0.02 -8.62 -0.68
C LEU A 55 0.28 -7.91 0.64
N TYR A 56 -0.67 -7.14 1.15
CA TYR A 56 -0.50 -6.41 2.41
C TYR A 56 -0.23 -7.34 3.59
N ARG A 57 -0.89 -8.50 3.66
CA ARG A 57 -0.62 -9.49 4.71
C ARG A 57 0.78 -10.09 4.60
N LEU A 58 1.26 -10.39 3.38
CA LEU A 58 2.61 -10.90 3.18
C LEU A 58 3.68 -9.84 3.54
N LEU A 59 3.47 -8.58 3.16
CA LEU A 59 4.38 -7.49 3.53
C LEU A 59 4.41 -7.29 5.06
N TYR A 60 3.25 -7.31 5.70
CA TYR A 60 3.15 -7.20 7.14
C TYR A 60 3.93 -8.31 7.86
N VAL A 61 3.77 -9.57 7.41
CA VAL A 61 4.55 -10.69 7.94
C VAL A 61 6.05 -10.49 7.71
N ALA A 62 6.45 -9.96 6.55
CA ALA A 62 7.86 -9.72 6.25
C ALA A 62 8.51 -8.66 7.17
N GLU A 63 7.72 -7.71 7.68
CA GLU A 63 8.19 -6.67 8.58
C GLU A 63 8.26 -7.17 10.03
N HIS A 64 7.29 -7.97 10.47
CA HIS A 64 7.15 -8.37 11.87
C HIS A 64 7.81 -9.72 12.19
N CYS A 65 8.04 -10.59 11.20
CA CYS A 65 8.63 -11.92 11.38
C CYS A 65 9.96 -12.04 10.60
N PRO A 66 11.12 -11.74 11.23
CA PRO A 66 12.43 -11.77 10.54
C PRO A 66 12.78 -13.14 9.94
N SER A 67 12.37 -14.23 10.60
CA SER A 67 12.60 -15.61 10.16
C SER A 67 11.86 -15.95 8.86
N LEU A 68 10.70 -15.34 8.62
CA LEU A 68 9.88 -15.57 7.43
C LEU A 68 10.04 -14.47 6.37
N LYS A 69 10.84 -13.43 6.64
CA LYS A 69 10.94 -12.22 5.80
C LYS A 69 11.24 -12.52 4.34
N VAL A 70 12.26 -13.31 4.05
CA VAL A 70 12.66 -13.63 2.67
C VAL A 70 11.60 -14.47 1.96
N GLU A 71 11.02 -15.45 2.64
CA GLU A 71 9.99 -16.31 2.06
C GLU A 71 8.71 -15.52 1.75
N ALA A 72 8.28 -14.66 2.68
CA ALA A 72 7.13 -13.78 2.50
C ALA A 72 7.31 -12.81 1.34
N LEU A 73 8.51 -12.22 1.20
CA LEU A 73 8.82 -11.33 0.09
C LEU A 73 8.89 -12.07 -1.25
N ARG A 74 9.42 -13.30 -1.30
CA ARG A 74 9.40 -14.14 -2.52
C ARG A 74 7.97 -14.47 -2.95
N MET A 75 7.12 -14.88 -2.01
CA MET A 75 5.71 -15.14 -2.28
C MET A 75 4.97 -13.88 -2.74
N ALA A 76 5.26 -12.72 -2.13
CA ALA A 76 4.67 -11.45 -2.52
C ALA A 76 5.11 -11.04 -3.93
N LEU A 77 6.39 -11.25 -4.28
CA LEU A 77 6.95 -10.97 -5.60
C LEU A 77 6.30 -11.85 -6.68
N ALA A 78 6.17 -13.16 -6.43
CA ALA A 78 5.49 -14.06 -7.36
C ALA A 78 4.02 -13.65 -7.56
N TYR A 79 3.35 -13.23 -6.49
CA TYR A 79 1.95 -12.83 -6.56
C TYR A 79 1.75 -11.48 -7.25
N VAL A 80 2.59 -10.47 -7.00
CA VAL A 80 2.44 -9.14 -7.61
C VAL A 80 2.65 -9.19 -9.13
N MET A 81 3.50 -10.10 -9.63
CA MET A 81 3.68 -10.32 -11.08
C MET A 81 2.41 -10.83 -11.78
N SER A 82 1.45 -11.39 -11.05
CA SER A 82 0.13 -11.75 -11.57
C SER A 82 -0.84 -10.55 -11.65
N THR A 83 -0.41 -9.38 -11.17
CA THR A 83 -1.18 -8.13 -11.15
C THR A 83 -0.57 -7.10 -12.10
N PHE A 84 -1.21 -5.92 -12.20
CA PHE A 84 -0.68 -4.78 -12.97
C PHE A 84 0.01 -3.73 -12.08
N ASN A 85 0.29 -4.05 -10.81
CA ASN A 85 0.85 -3.07 -9.87
C ASN A 85 2.39 -3.05 -9.94
N ILE A 86 2.91 -2.17 -10.81
CA ILE A 86 4.34 -1.99 -11.04
C ILE A 86 5.04 -1.41 -9.82
N THR A 87 4.47 -0.37 -9.21
CA THR A 87 5.06 0.30 -8.03
C THR A 87 5.26 -0.68 -6.88
N MET A 88 4.29 -1.56 -6.66
CA MET A 88 4.39 -2.59 -5.63
C MET A 88 5.44 -3.65 -5.98
N TYR A 89 5.57 -4.03 -7.24
CA TYR A 89 6.62 -4.93 -7.71
C TYR A 89 8.02 -4.36 -7.43
N GLU A 90 8.28 -3.11 -7.80
CA GLU A 90 9.57 -2.44 -7.54
C GLU A 90 9.86 -2.34 -6.04
N THR A 91 8.85 -2.00 -5.24
CA THR A 91 8.98 -1.89 -3.78
C THR A 91 9.31 -3.22 -3.13
N ILE A 92 8.60 -4.30 -3.51
CA ILE A 92 8.84 -5.65 -2.99
C ILE A 92 10.21 -6.16 -3.42
N HIS A 93 10.58 -5.94 -4.69
CA HIS A 93 11.89 -6.35 -5.23
C HIS A 93 13.04 -5.69 -4.45
N LYS A 94 12.96 -4.38 -4.22
CA LYS A 94 13.94 -3.64 -3.39
C LYS A 94 14.02 -4.20 -1.97
N LYS A 95 12.87 -4.37 -1.29
CA LYS A 95 12.83 -4.94 0.08
C LYS A 95 13.42 -6.35 0.13
N LEU A 96 13.21 -7.17 -0.91
CA LEU A 96 13.77 -8.52 -1.00
C LEU A 96 15.30 -8.50 -1.16
N GLN A 97 15.81 -7.62 -2.02
CA GLN A 97 17.25 -7.44 -2.21
C GLN A 97 17.94 -6.97 -0.92
N GLU A 98 17.34 -6.01 -0.21
CA GLU A 98 17.82 -5.54 1.09
C GLU A 98 17.81 -6.68 2.13
N ALA A 99 16.70 -7.41 2.25
CA ALA A 99 16.57 -8.51 3.21
C ALA A 99 17.64 -9.60 3.02
N ILE A 100 17.92 -9.95 1.76
CA ILE A 100 18.93 -10.97 1.43
C ILE A 100 20.35 -10.45 1.69
N THR A 101 20.63 -9.19 1.35
CA THR A 101 21.92 -8.56 1.63
C THR A 101 22.18 -8.49 3.13
N SER A 102 21.18 -8.14 3.94
CA SER A 102 21.30 -8.05 5.40
C SER A 102 21.49 -9.41 6.08
N GLN A 103 21.02 -10.51 5.49
CA GLN A 103 21.17 -11.87 6.03
C GLN A 103 22.49 -12.55 5.63
N SER A 104 23.20 -12.03 4.62
CA SER A 104 24.47 -12.58 4.15
C SER A 104 25.64 -12.16 5.06
N ILE A 105 25.79 -12.85 6.20
CA ILE A 105 26.92 -12.69 7.14
C ILE A 105 28.10 -13.63 6.75
N LEU A 106 27.95 -14.45 5.71
CA LEU A 106 28.96 -15.44 5.30
C LEU A 106 29.81 -14.94 4.11
N PRO A 107 31.13 -15.23 4.10
CA PRO A 107 32.03 -14.82 3.02
C PRO A 107 31.62 -15.42 1.66
N ASP A 108 31.76 -14.59 0.62
CA ASP A 108 31.27 -14.65 -0.78
C ASP A 108 31.26 -16.02 -1.50
N ALA A 109 31.99 -17.03 -1.03
CA ALA A 109 32.23 -18.27 -1.77
C ALA A 109 31.05 -19.28 -1.72
N ILE A 110 30.09 -19.14 -0.79
CA ILE A 110 28.94 -20.07 -0.65
C ILE A 110 27.59 -19.36 -0.92
N ALA A 111 27.56 -18.02 -0.94
CA ALA A 111 26.33 -17.22 -1.06
C ALA A 111 25.62 -17.33 -2.44
N GLY A 112 26.35 -17.74 -3.48
CA GLY A 112 25.86 -17.72 -4.87
C GLY A 112 24.69 -18.64 -5.20
N VAL A 113 24.35 -19.62 -4.34
CA VAL A 113 23.30 -20.63 -4.65
C VAL A 113 22.00 -20.41 -3.86
N VAL A 114 22.04 -19.77 -2.68
CA VAL A 114 20.88 -19.66 -1.77
C VAL A 114 20.21 -18.27 -1.82
N HIS A 115 20.94 -17.25 -2.28
CA HIS A 115 20.57 -15.84 -2.17
C HIS A 115 20.43 -15.13 -3.52
N ASN A 116 20.11 -15.87 -4.60
CA ASN A 116 19.95 -15.25 -5.92
C ASN A 116 18.59 -14.53 -6.01
N VAL A 117 18.58 -13.21 -5.82
CA VAL A 117 17.46 -12.36 -6.22
C VAL A 117 17.60 -12.11 -7.72
N PRO A 118 16.63 -12.52 -8.55
CA PRO A 118 16.65 -12.18 -9.96
C PRO A 118 16.76 -10.67 -10.14
N ALA A 119 17.49 -10.22 -11.17
CA ALA A 119 17.53 -8.83 -11.53
C ALA A 119 16.11 -8.28 -11.74
N LEU A 120 15.92 -6.99 -11.49
CA LEU A 120 14.64 -6.33 -11.72
C LEU A 120 14.22 -6.53 -13.19
N ASP A 121 13.10 -7.21 -13.40
CA ASP A 121 12.56 -7.47 -14.74
C ASP A 121 11.96 -6.19 -15.35
N THR A 122 12.81 -5.42 -16.04
CA THR A 122 12.40 -4.19 -16.74
C THR A 122 11.49 -4.47 -17.93
N GLN A 123 11.65 -5.62 -18.60
CA GLN A 123 10.78 -6.00 -19.71
C GLN A 123 9.36 -6.25 -19.22
N TRP A 124 9.20 -6.95 -18.09
CA TRP A 124 7.90 -7.14 -17.46
C TRP A 124 7.25 -5.81 -17.08
N ILE A 125 8.02 -4.85 -16.54
CA ILE A 125 7.51 -3.51 -16.19
C ILE A 125 6.95 -2.80 -17.44
N GLU A 126 7.73 -2.76 -18.53
CA GLU A 126 7.31 -2.10 -19.77
C GLU A 126 6.07 -2.76 -20.40
N VAL A 127 6.08 -4.10 -20.50
CA VAL A 127 4.97 -4.87 -21.06
C VAL A 127 3.71 -4.71 -20.21
N THR A 128 3.84 -4.77 -18.90
CA THR A 128 2.71 -4.63 -17.96
C THR A 128 2.14 -3.22 -18.00
N SER A 129 3.00 -2.19 -18.09
CA SER A 129 2.58 -0.79 -18.23
C SER A 129 1.76 -0.57 -19.50
N LYS A 130 2.25 -1.07 -20.63
CA LYS A 130 1.55 -1.00 -21.91
C LYS A 130 0.21 -1.75 -21.86
N ASN A 131 0.20 -2.96 -21.30
CA ASN A 131 -1.02 -3.76 -21.19
C ASN A 131 -2.05 -3.11 -20.25
N ALA A 132 -1.61 -2.50 -19.16
CA ALA A 132 -2.48 -1.77 -18.25
C ALA A 132 -3.15 -0.57 -18.96
N ALA A 133 -2.38 0.22 -19.71
CA ALA A 133 -2.90 1.34 -20.48
C ALA A 133 -3.93 0.91 -21.53
N LEU A 134 -3.63 -0.13 -22.32
CA LEU A 134 -4.56 -0.66 -23.33
C LEU A 134 -5.85 -1.22 -22.70
N LYS A 135 -5.72 -1.89 -21.55
CA LYS A 135 -6.88 -2.42 -20.83
C LYS A 135 -7.76 -1.29 -20.29
N LEU A 136 -7.15 -0.22 -19.77
CA LEU A 136 -7.87 0.96 -19.30
C LEU A 136 -8.63 1.63 -20.45
N GLU A 137 -7.96 1.90 -21.58
CA GLU A 137 -8.59 2.49 -22.76
C GLU A 137 -9.77 1.66 -23.27
N LYS A 138 -9.61 0.33 -23.31
CA LYS A 138 -10.69 -0.58 -23.69
C LYS A 138 -11.88 -0.50 -22.74
N LEU A 139 -11.63 -0.56 -21.43
CA LEU A 139 -12.69 -0.49 -20.42
C LEU A 139 -13.43 0.85 -20.46
N ASP A 140 -12.72 1.96 -20.71
CA ASP A 140 -13.33 3.28 -20.86
C ASP A 140 -14.23 3.36 -22.09
N ASN A 141 -13.78 2.82 -23.22
CA ASN A 141 -14.57 2.75 -24.45
C ASN A 141 -15.82 1.88 -24.27
N ASP A 142 -15.67 0.69 -23.67
CA ASP A 142 -16.79 -0.23 -23.39
C ASP A 142 -17.80 0.43 -22.44
N LEU A 143 -17.34 1.06 -21.36
CA LEU A 143 -18.19 1.75 -20.39
C LEU A 143 -18.93 2.93 -21.04
N LYS A 144 -18.27 3.71 -21.90
CA LYS A 144 -18.92 4.79 -22.66
C LYS A 144 -20.01 4.26 -23.58
N ASN A 145 -19.77 3.15 -24.26
CA ASN A 145 -20.75 2.49 -25.12
C ASN A 145 -21.95 1.97 -24.31
N TYR A 146 -21.73 1.30 -23.18
CA TYR A 146 -22.81 0.80 -22.33
C TYR A 146 -23.67 1.93 -21.75
N LYS A 147 -23.04 3.05 -21.37
CA LYS A 147 -23.76 4.27 -20.96
C LYS A 147 -24.58 4.86 -22.10
N SER A 148 -24.03 4.98 -23.31
CA SER A 148 -24.75 5.49 -24.47
C SER A 148 -25.98 4.64 -24.82
N ASN A 149 -25.88 3.32 -24.66
CA ASN A 149 -26.97 2.38 -24.93
C ASN A 149 -27.95 2.20 -23.75
N SER A 150 -27.69 2.84 -22.59
CA SER A 150 -28.54 2.78 -21.40
C SER A 150 -28.82 1.36 -20.86
N ILE A 151 -27.88 0.42 -21.05
CA ILE A 151 -28.01 -0.96 -20.59
C ILE A 151 -27.48 -1.08 -19.15
N LYS A 152 -28.36 -0.94 -18.17
CA LYS A 152 -27.99 -0.91 -16.74
C LYS A 152 -27.16 -2.11 -16.28
N GLU A 153 -27.50 -3.32 -16.72
CA GLU A 153 -26.75 -4.53 -16.32
C GLU A 153 -25.35 -4.60 -16.94
N SER A 154 -25.12 -3.97 -18.10
CA SER A 154 -23.77 -3.91 -18.70
C SER A 154 -22.90 -2.81 -18.10
N ILE A 155 -23.52 -1.79 -17.49
CA ILE A 155 -22.80 -0.74 -16.77
C ILE A 155 -22.36 -1.21 -15.37
N ARG A 156 -23.16 -2.08 -14.74
CA ARG A 156 -22.91 -2.66 -13.42
C ARG A 156 -21.75 -3.66 -13.45
#